data_AF-A0A954TD41-F1
#
_entry.id   AF-A0A954TD41-F1
#
_cell.length_a   1.000
_cell.length_b   1.000
_cell.length_c   1.000
_cell.angle_alpha   90.00
_cell.angle_beta   90.00
_cell.angle_gamma   90.00
#
_symmetry.space_group_name_H-M   'P 1'
#
loop_
_entity.id
_entity.type
_entity.pdbx_description
1 polymer ?
#
loop_
_entity_poly.entity_id
_entity_poly.type
_entity_poly.pdbx_seq_one_letter_code
_entity_poly.pdbx_strand_id
1 'polypeptide(L)'
;MNKPLPPPEERAAELDRLVEAYLHQCESNTAIPIKEYVARYPSLADDLRRVLETVAVVDQLGPTGEADSFEPTSEGTPTIEDYRVLRVAGKGGMGTVYEATQVSLDRRVALKVLPG
;
A
#
# COMPACT_ATOMS: atom_id res chain seq x y z
N MET A 1 13.22 -4.46 23.90
CA MET A 1 12.20 -3.65 24.60
C MET A 1 11.08 -3.37 23.60
N ASN A 2 9.96 -4.09 23.66
CA ASN A 2 8.83 -3.85 22.76
C ASN A 2 8.14 -2.55 23.19
N LYS A 3 8.35 -1.48 22.41
CA LYS A 3 7.62 -0.24 22.58
C LYS A 3 6.14 -0.55 22.32
N PRO A 4 5.21 -0.14 23.21
CA PRO A 4 3.79 -0.40 23.00
C PRO A 4 3.36 0.16 21.65
N LEU A 5 2.49 -0.59 20.96
CA LEU A 5 1.90 -0.16 19.69
C LEU A 5 1.24 1.21 19.89
N PRO A 6 1.52 2.21 19.03
CA PRO A 6 0.86 3.50 19.12
C PRO A 6 -0.66 3.32 18.98
N PRO A 7 -1.47 4.24 19.53
CA PRO A 7 -2.90 4.28 19.25
C PRO A 7 -3.17 4.31 17.74
N PRO A 8 -4.31 3.76 17.28
CA PRO A 8 -4.59 3.56 15.85
C PRO A 8 -4.50 4.84 15.00
N GLU A 9 -4.87 6.00 15.56
CA GLU A 9 -4.72 7.31 14.88
C GLU A 9 -3.25 7.70 14.68
N GLU A 10 -2.40 7.45 15.68
CA GLU A 10 -0.97 7.75 15.62
C GLU A 10 -0.23 6.75 14.73
N ARG A 11 -0.70 5.49 14.66
CA ARG A 11 -0.23 4.50 13.69
C ARG A 11 -0.54 4.93 12.26
N ALA A 12 -1.75 5.42 11.99
CA ALA A 12 -2.12 5.89 10.65
C ALA A 12 -1.27 7.10 10.23
N ALA A 13 -1.12 8.09 11.12
CA ALA A 13 -0.29 9.26 10.86
C ALA A 13 1.20 8.91 10.62
N GLU A 14 1.74 7.94 11.37
CA GLU A 14 3.11 7.48 11.17
C GLU A 14 3.25 6.67 9.87
N LEU A 15 2.26 5.86 9.51
CA LEU A 15 2.23 5.13 8.25
C LEU A 15 2.26 6.09 7.06
N ASP A 16 1.39 7.12 7.07
CA ASP A 16 1.34 8.14 6.02
C ASP A 16 2.69 8.84 5.87
N ARG A 17 3.30 9.26 6.99
CA ARG A 17 4.63 9.90 7.00
C ARG A 17 5.70 9.00 6.38
N LEU A 18 5.72 7.71 6.73
CA LEU A 18 6.73 6.76 6.25
C LEU A 18 6.55 6.46 4.75
N VAL A 19 5.31 6.37 4.28
CA VAL A 19 5.01 6.19 2.85
C VAL A 19 5.48 7.40 2.06
N GLU A 20 5.16 8.61 2.51
CA GLU A 20 5.59 9.85 1.87
C GLU A 20 7.13 9.96 1.82
N ALA A 21 7.80 9.63 2.92
CA ALA A 21 9.27 9.62 2.98
C ALA A 21 9.90 8.62 2.00
N TYR A 22 9.29 7.45 1.82
CA TYR A 22 9.76 6.45 0.87
C TYR A 22 9.60 6.93 -0.58
N LEU A 23 8.47 7.56 -0.91
CA LEU A 23 8.24 8.11 -2.25
C LEU A 23 9.23 9.23 -2.58
N HIS A 24 9.50 10.12 -1.63
CA HIS A 24 10.51 11.16 -1.80
C HIS A 24 11.92 10.56 -2.03
N GLN A 25 12.24 9.43 -1.38
CA GLN A 25 13.49 8.70 -1.63
C GLN A 25 13.54 8.10 -3.05
N CYS A 26 12.42 7.61 -3.57
CA CYS A 26 12.32 7.12 -4.95
C CYS A 26 12.57 8.24 -5.96
N GLU A 27 11.94 9.40 -5.78
CA GLU A 27 12.16 10.58 -6.64
C GLU A 27 13.62 11.04 -6.63
N SER A 28 14.29 10.91 -5.49
CA SER A 28 15.70 11.26 -5.31
C SER A 28 16.67 10.14 -5.73
N ASN A 29 16.18 9.01 -6.25
CA ASN A 29 16.96 7.81 -6.59
C ASN A 29 17.86 7.30 -5.44
N THR A 30 17.40 7.47 -4.21
CA THR A 30 18.07 7.01 -2.96
C THR A 30 17.27 5.95 -2.23
N ALA A 31 16.16 5.50 -2.82
CA ALA A 31 15.30 4.47 -2.26
C ALA A 31 16.04 3.15 -2.09
N ILE A 32 15.92 2.59 -0.90
CA ILE A 32 16.28 1.21 -0.59
C ILE A 32 15.10 0.29 -0.92
N PRO A 33 15.31 -1.03 -1.11
CA PRO A 33 14.20 -1.95 -1.36
C PRO A 33 13.15 -1.93 -0.25
N ILE A 34 11.86 -2.09 -0.60
CA ILE A 34 10.72 -2.09 0.34
C ILE A 34 10.98 -3.03 1.53
N LYS A 35 11.50 -4.25 1.29
CA LYS A 35 11.84 -5.22 2.33
C LYS A 35 12.81 -4.65 3.38
N GLU A 36 13.83 -3.92 2.92
CA GLU A 36 14.85 -3.29 3.77
C GLU A 36 14.29 -2.09 4.54
N TYR A 37 13.43 -1.31 3.87
CA TYR A 37 12.76 -0.15 4.49
C TYR A 37 11.80 -0.59 5.59
N VAL A 38 10.99 -1.61 5.32
CA VAL A 38 10.00 -2.19 6.24
C VAL A 38 10.66 -2.86 7.44
N ALA A 39 11.81 -3.52 7.26
CA ALA A 39 12.56 -4.15 8.35
C ALA A 39 13.02 -3.16 9.44
N ARG A 40 13.12 -1.87 9.12
CA ARG A 40 13.45 -0.80 10.08
C ARG A 40 12.27 -0.45 11.00
N TYR A 41 11.05 -0.82 10.62
CA TYR A 41 9.81 -0.49 11.33
C TYR A 41 8.98 -1.75 11.62
N PRO A 42 9.47 -2.67 12.48
CA PRO A 42 8.81 -3.96 12.72
C PRO A 42 7.37 -3.84 13.22
N SER A 43 7.04 -2.80 13.99
CA SER A 43 5.68 -2.56 14.52
C SER A 43 4.66 -2.13 13.45
N LEU A 44 5.13 -1.65 12.30
CA LEU A 44 4.29 -1.19 11.18
C LEU A 44 4.55 -2.01 9.92
N ALA A 45 5.31 -3.10 10.02
CA ALA A 45 5.92 -3.73 8.87
C ALA A 45 4.89 -4.26 7.86
N ASP A 46 3.84 -4.92 8.34
CA ASP A 46 2.81 -5.50 7.48
C ASP A 46 1.99 -4.42 6.76
N ASP A 47 1.55 -3.39 7.51
CA ASP A 47 0.79 -2.26 6.96
C ASP A 47 1.63 -1.46 5.97
N LEU A 48 2.89 -1.16 6.32
CA LEU A 48 3.79 -0.36 5.51
C LEU A 48 4.15 -1.09 4.22
N ARG A 49 4.42 -2.40 4.29
CA ARG A 49 4.65 -3.23 3.09
C ARG A 49 3.45 -3.17 2.15
N ARG A 50 2.24 -3.41 2.65
CA ARG A 50 1.02 -3.41 1.82
C ARG A 50 0.78 -2.08 1.11
N VAL A 51 0.94 -0.96 1.83
CA VAL A 51 0.76 0.36 1.24
C VAL A 51 1.85 0.66 0.22
N LEU A 52 3.12 0.40 0.54
CA LEU A 52 4.23 0.65 -0.39
C LEU A 52 4.15 -0.21 -1.65
N GLU A 53 3.77 -1.48 -1.53
CA GLU A 53 3.55 -2.35 -2.70
C GLU A 53 2.40 -1.83 -3.58
N THR A 54 1.32 -1.33 -2.95
CA THR A 54 0.19 -0.75 -3.67
C THR A 54 0.60 0.51 -4.43
N VAL A 55 1.40 1.38 -3.81
CA VAL A 55 1.86 2.63 -4.44
C VAL A 55 2.89 2.35 -5.54
N ALA A 56 3.81 1.39 -5.33
CA ALA A 56 4.82 1.02 -6.32
C ALA A 56 4.20 0.48 -7.63
N VAL A 57 3.07 -0.25 -7.53
CA VAL A 57 2.32 -0.71 -8.71
C VAL A 57 1.72 0.44 -9.50
N VAL A 58 1.32 1.53 -8.83
CA VAL A 58 0.71 2.71 -9.48
C VAL A 58 1.77 3.61 -10.11
N ASP A 59 2.95 3.74 -9.51
CA ASP A 59 3.97 4.70 -9.91
C ASP A 59 4.92 4.21 -11.04
N GLN A 60 4.86 2.94 -11.45
CA GLN A 60 5.80 2.31 -12.41
C GLN A 60 7.31 2.52 -12.08
N LEU A 61 7.64 2.77 -10.81
CA LEU A 61 9.02 2.77 -10.30
C LEU A 61 9.50 1.33 -10.10
N GLY A 62 10.39 0.84 -10.97
CA GLY A 62 11.24 -0.33 -10.67
C GLY A 62 12.45 0.07 -9.80
N PRO A 63 13.12 -0.88 -9.10
CA PRO A 63 13.15 -2.31 -9.38
C PRO A 63 12.39 -3.17 -8.37
N THR A 64 11.75 -4.17 -8.94
CA THR A 64 11.26 -5.41 -8.35
C THR A 64 12.29 -5.98 -7.38
N GLY A 65 11.98 -5.97 -6.08
CA GLY A 65 12.74 -6.71 -5.09
C GLY A 65 12.59 -8.20 -5.39
N GLU A 66 13.68 -8.80 -5.85
CA GLU A 66 13.77 -10.20 -6.23
C GLU A 66 13.28 -11.12 -5.11
N ALA A 67 12.57 -12.15 -5.54
CA ALA A 67 12.03 -13.22 -4.73
C ALA A 67 13.09 -13.80 -3.79
N ASP A 68 12.75 -13.92 -2.51
CA ASP A 68 13.26 -15.04 -1.73
C ASP A 68 12.15 -15.56 -0.83
N SER A 69 11.69 -16.75 -1.22
CA SER A 69 11.02 -17.75 -0.38
C SER A 69 9.64 -17.42 0.17
N PHE A 70 8.63 -17.37 -0.71
CA PHE A 70 7.31 -17.88 -0.33
C PHE A 70 7.21 -19.33 -0.81
N GLU A 71 7.37 -20.26 0.13
CA GLU A 71 6.90 -21.62 -0.07
C GLU A 71 5.38 -21.60 -0.32
N PRO A 72 4.86 -22.38 -1.29
CA PRO A 72 3.43 -22.48 -1.50
C PRO A 72 2.84 -23.37 -0.40
N THR A 73 2.48 -22.78 0.73
CA THR A 73 1.58 -23.44 1.69
C THR A 73 0.35 -22.56 1.88
N SER A 74 -0.72 -23.01 1.22
CA SER A 74 -2.13 -22.88 1.58
C SER A 74 -2.68 -21.54 2.08
N GLU A 75 -3.59 -21.03 1.24
CA GLU A 75 -4.85 -20.39 1.61
C GLU A 75 -4.82 -18.94 2.17
N GLY A 76 -5.25 -18.00 1.32
CA GLY A 76 -5.80 -16.72 1.76
C GLY A 76 -4.96 -15.48 1.41
N THR A 77 -4.97 -15.05 0.15
CA THR A 77 -4.60 -13.68 -0.21
C THR A 77 -5.66 -12.71 0.32
N PRO A 78 -5.33 -11.70 1.15
CA PRO A 78 -6.28 -10.65 1.49
C PRO A 78 -6.35 -9.65 0.33
N THR A 79 -7.13 -9.99 -0.69
CA THR A 79 -7.75 -9.02 -1.59
C THR A 79 -8.62 -8.10 -0.73
N ILE A 80 -8.75 -6.80 -1.05
CA ILE A 80 -9.97 -6.08 -0.64
C ILE A 80 -11.08 -6.62 -1.56
N GLU A 81 -11.48 -7.85 -1.21
CA GLU A 81 -12.42 -8.83 -1.77
C GLU A 81 -12.62 -8.96 -3.28
N ASP A 82 -12.35 -7.98 -4.16
CA ASP A 82 -12.52 -8.16 -5.61
C ASP A 82 -12.03 -7.03 -6.54
N TYR A 83 -11.39 -5.95 -6.05
CA TYR A 83 -11.18 -4.75 -6.88
C TYR A 83 -9.71 -4.31 -7.00
N ARG A 84 -9.26 -4.09 -8.23
CA ARG A 84 -7.96 -3.50 -8.58
C ARG A 84 -8.11 -2.03 -8.97
N VAL A 85 -7.60 -1.12 -8.16
CA VAL A 85 -7.64 0.33 -8.44
C VAL A 85 -6.71 0.67 -9.61
N LEU A 86 -7.22 1.47 -10.56
CA LEU A 86 -6.50 1.96 -11.74
C LEU A 86 -6.01 3.39 -11.54
N ARG A 87 -6.89 4.30 -11.07
CA ARG A 87 -6.56 5.72 -10.82
C ARG A 87 -7.66 6.42 -10.02
N VAL A 88 -7.40 7.65 -9.57
CA VAL A 88 -8.45 8.54 -9.03
C VAL A 88 -9.30 9.08 -10.18
N ALA A 89 -10.62 8.84 -10.11
CA ALA A 89 -11.59 9.35 -11.06
C ALA A 89 -12.18 10.71 -10.62
N GLY A 90 -12.20 11.02 -9.33
CA GLY A 90 -12.63 12.33 -8.82
C GLY A 90 -12.46 12.48 -7.31
N LYS A 91 -12.20 13.70 -6.84
CA LYS A 91 -12.16 14.07 -5.42
C LYS A 91 -13.14 15.20 -5.15
N GLY A 92 -13.86 15.13 -4.03
CA GLY A 92 -14.75 16.20 -3.57
C GLY A 92 -15.03 16.11 -2.07
N GLY A 93 -15.86 17.02 -1.56
CA GLY A 93 -16.17 17.09 -0.12
C GLY A 93 -16.86 15.84 0.47
N MET A 94 -17.36 14.94 -0.37
CA MET A 94 -17.97 13.66 0.04
C MET A 94 -17.04 12.46 -0.20
N GLY A 95 -15.74 12.69 -0.40
CA GLY A 95 -14.74 11.64 -0.54
C GLY A 95 -14.13 11.47 -1.92
N THR A 96 -13.46 10.34 -2.11
CA THR A 96 -12.64 10.04 -3.29
C THR A 96 -13.27 8.92 -4.12
N VAL A 97 -13.39 9.15 -5.42
CA VAL A 97 -13.83 8.15 -6.41
C VAL A 97 -12.61 7.62 -7.14
N TYR A 98 -12.46 6.30 -7.18
CA TYR A 98 -11.41 5.59 -7.89
C TYR A 98 -12.00 4.85 -9.09
N GLU A 99 -11.35 4.91 -10.23
CA GLU A 99 -11.55 3.94 -11.30
C GLU A 99 -10.87 2.64 -10.88
N ALA A 100 -11.56 1.52 -10.95
CA ALA A 100 -11.05 0.20 -10.59
C ALA A 100 -11.58 -0.87 -11.55
N THR A 101 -10.92 -2.03 -11.58
CA THR A 101 -11.40 -3.23 -12.26
C THR A 101 -11.85 -4.24 -11.20
N GLN A 102 -13.07 -4.74 -11.31
CA GLN A 102 -13.53 -5.86 -10.51
C GLN A 102 -13.01 -7.16 -11.12
N VAL A 103 -12.19 -7.91 -10.39
CA VAL A 103 -11.44 -9.06 -10.88
C VAL A 103 -12.37 -10.24 -11.17
N SER A 104 -13.38 -10.50 -10.33
CA SER A 104 -14.36 -11.57 -10.54
C SER A 104 -15.28 -11.37 -11.74
N LEU A 105 -15.47 -10.13 -12.20
CA LEU A 105 -16.41 -9.79 -13.27
C LEU A 105 -15.73 -9.16 -14.49
N ASP A 106 -14.40 -9.05 -14.48
CA ASP A 106 -13.55 -8.42 -15.50
C ASP A 106 -14.13 -7.11 -16.07
N ARG A 107 -14.68 -6.26 -15.18
CA ARG A 107 -15.34 -5.00 -15.57
C ARG A 107 -14.78 -3.79 -14.85
N ARG A 108 -14.79 -2.65 -15.53
CA ARG A 108 -14.45 -1.36 -14.92
C ARG A 108 -15.60 -0.85 -14.05
N VAL A 109 -15.25 -0.31 -12.89
CA VAL A 109 -16.17 0.22 -11.89
C VAL A 109 -15.60 1.49 -11.27
N ALA A 110 -16.46 2.27 -10.63
CA ALA A 110 -16.08 3.43 -9.83
C ALA A 110 -16.27 3.10 -8.34
N LEU A 111 -15.20 3.12 -7.55
CA LEU A 111 -15.24 2.91 -6.10
C LEU A 111 -15.25 4.27 -5.39
N LYS A 112 -16.32 4.60 -4.67
CA LYS A 112 -16.42 5.83 -3.88
C LYS A 112 -16.11 5.53 -2.42
N VAL A 113 -15.01 6.07 -1.94
CA VAL A 113 -14.57 5.98 -0.54
C VAL A 113 -14.97 7.27 0.17
N LEU A 114 -15.75 7.14 1.24
CA LEU A 114 -16.18 8.26 2.08
C LEU A 114 -15.11 8.49 3.16
N PRO A 115 -14.78 9.75 3.52
CA PRO A 115 -13.98 10.02 4.70
C PRO A 115 -14.78 9.57 5.93
N GLY A 116 -14.13 8.82 6.82
CA GLY A 116 -14.69 8.40 8.11
C GLY A 116 -14.87 9.57 9.07
#